data_AF-A0A7Y7MIM7-F1
#
_entry.id   AF-A0A7Y7MIM7-F1
#
_cell.length_a   1.000
_cell.length_b   1.000
_cell.length_c   1.000
_cell.angle_alpha   90.00
_cell.angle_beta   90.00
_cell.angle_gamma   90.00
#
_symmetry.space_group_name_H-M   'P 1'
#
loop_
_entity.id
_entity.type
_entity.pdbx_description
1 polymer ?
#
loop_
_entity_poly.entity_id
_entity_poly.type
_entity_poly.pdbx_seq_one_letter_code
_entity_poly.pdbx_strand_id
1 'polypeptide(L)'
;MKHSPFTAIYDANVLYPAPLRDFLMNLALTGIYRARWSASIHDEWKRNLLLNRPDLTPEHLDRTSSLMDAAVPDALVTDYDSLVEGLDLPDRDDRHVLAAAIKCNASVIVTFNLKDFPKAVLGAFDIEPLHPDDFIADLWDLDKAAVLEAAQRQRISLKNPPHSVQQYLDRLLQQKLPETVKLLSAFKFLL
;
A
#
# COMPACT_ATOMS: atom_id res chain seq x y z
N MET A 1 1.66 -12.99 -18.02
CA MET A 1 1.35 -12.29 -16.75
C MET A 1 0.15 -12.97 -16.14
N LYS A 2 0.19 -13.32 -14.84
CA LYS A 2 -1.05 -13.65 -14.12
C LYS A 2 -1.94 -12.39 -14.20
N HIS A 3 -3.09 -12.47 -14.85
CA HIS A 3 -4.09 -11.40 -14.77
C HIS A 3 -4.78 -11.56 -13.41
N SER A 4 -4.39 -10.77 -12.42
CA SER A 4 -5.11 -10.78 -11.15
C SER A 4 -6.50 -10.15 -11.32
N PRO A 5 -7.55 -10.75 -10.72
CA PRO A 5 -8.93 -10.33 -10.94
C PRO A 5 -9.29 -9.01 -10.25
N PHE A 6 -8.51 -8.49 -9.29
CA PHE A 6 -8.90 -7.31 -8.52
C PHE A 6 -7.83 -6.22 -8.41
N THR A 7 -8.30 -4.99 -8.18
CA THR A 7 -7.50 -3.77 -8.09
C THR A 7 -7.55 -3.25 -6.66
N ALA A 8 -6.39 -2.87 -6.11
CA ALA A 8 -6.30 -2.22 -4.81
C ALA A 8 -5.62 -0.86 -4.98
N ILE A 9 -6.21 0.19 -4.42
CA ILE A 9 -5.59 1.51 -4.35
C ILE A 9 -5.04 1.76 -2.94
N TYR A 10 -3.87 2.38 -2.87
CA TYR A 10 -3.26 2.74 -1.60
C TYR A 10 -3.66 4.14 -1.16
N ASP A 11 -4.01 4.27 0.11
CA ASP A 11 -4.04 5.56 0.79
C ASP A 11 -2.61 6.08 1.06
N ALA A 12 -2.43 7.38 1.22
CA ALA A 12 -1.17 8.01 1.55
C ALA A 12 -0.61 7.50 2.89
N ASN A 13 -1.47 7.21 3.87
CA ASN A 13 -1.04 6.79 5.22
C ASN A 13 -0.32 5.42 5.24
N VAL A 14 -0.61 4.52 4.30
CA VAL A 14 0.10 3.23 4.19
C VAL A 14 1.41 3.34 3.40
N LEU A 15 1.53 4.38 2.57
CA LEU A 15 2.76 4.70 1.86
C LEU A 15 3.72 5.57 2.67
N TYR A 16 3.24 6.23 3.73
CA TYR A 16 4.08 7.05 4.62
C TYR A 16 5.24 6.25 5.27
N PRO A 17 5.00 5.16 6.02
CA PRO A 17 6.08 4.40 6.63
C PRO A 17 6.88 3.62 5.58
N ALA A 18 8.17 3.94 5.45
CA ALA A 18 9.06 3.31 4.48
C ALA A 18 9.06 1.76 4.52
N PRO A 19 9.05 1.08 5.69
CA PRO A 19 9.03 -0.38 5.73
C PRO A 19 7.75 -0.99 5.13
N LEU A 20 6.58 -0.40 5.39
CA LEU A 20 5.31 -0.90 4.84
C LEU A 20 5.21 -0.56 3.35
N ARG A 21 5.56 0.66 2.94
CA ARG A 21 5.62 1.05 1.52
C ARG A 21 6.45 0.07 0.71
N ASP A 22 7.66 -0.23 1.18
CA ASP A 22 8.54 -1.19 0.53
C ASP A 22 7.94 -2.60 0.48
N PHE A 23 7.24 -3.05 1.53
CA PHE A 23 6.58 -4.36 1.52
C PHE A 23 5.42 -4.42 0.53
N LEU A 24 4.56 -3.39 0.51
CA LEU A 24 3.46 -3.25 -0.45
C LEU A 24 3.98 -3.20 -1.90
N MET A 25 5.13 -2.56 -2.14
CA MET A 25 5.77 -2.58 -3.45
C MET A 25 6.26 -3.97 -3.83
N ASN A 26 6.89 -4.71 -2.91
CA ASN A 26 7.29 -6.11 -3.18
C ASN A 26 6.07 -7.00 -3.46
N LEU A 27 4.96 -6.79 -2.76
CA LEU A 27 3.69 -7.49 -3.02
C LEU A 27 3.11 -7.13 -4.39
N ALA A 28 3.10 -5.85 -4.77
CA ALA A 28 2.63 -5.41 -6.09
C ALA A 28 3.43 -6.07 -7.23
N LEU A 29 4.75 -6.23 -7.06
CA LEU A 29 5.64 -6.86 -8.05
C LEU A 29 5.39 -8.36 -8.25
N THR A 30 4.64 -9.02 -7.37
CA THR A 30 4.23 -10.42 -7.56
C THR A 30 3.12 -10.58 -8.61
N GLY A 31 2.38 -9.50 -8.90
CA GLY A 31 1.24 -9.52 -9.80
C GLY A 31 -0.01 -10.21 -9.25
N ILE A 32 -0.08 -10.49 -7.94
CA ILE A 32 -1.27 -11.10 -7.31
C ILE A 32 -2.46 -10.14 -7.18
N TYR A 33 -2.26 -8.83 -7.37
CA TYR A 33 -3.29 -7.80 -7.56
C TYR A 33 -2.73 -6.65 -8.40
N ARG A 34 -3.61 -5.77 -8.87
CA ARG A 34 -3.21 -4.51 -9.53
C ARG A 34 -3.15 -3.41 -8.49
N ALA A 35 -1.94 -3.06 -8.04
CA ALA A 35 -1.72 -1.91 -7.17
C ALA A 35 -1.94 -0.61 -7.95
N ARG A 36 -2.57 0.38 -7.31
CA ARG A 36 -2.86 1.70 -7.87
C ARG A 36 -2.59 2.80 -6.86
N TRP A 37 -2.29 3.99 -7.35
CA TRP A 37 -2.16 5.24 -6.57
C TRP A 37 -2.30 6.44 -7.51
N SER A 38 -2.43 7.64 -6.96
CA SER A 38 -2.48 8.89 -7.73
C SER A 38 -1.31 9.81 -7.42
N ALA A 39 -1.12 10.85 -8.24
CA ALA A 39 -0.16 11.91 -7.94
C ALA A 39 -0.50 12.63 -6.62
N SER A 40 -1.78 12.87 -6.32
CA SER A 40 -2.21 13.47 -5.05
C SER A 40 -1.85 12.60 -3.85
N ILE A 41 -2.03 11.28 -3.94
CA ILE A 41 -1.59 10.33 -2.90
C ILE A 41 -0.07 10.44 -2.71
N HIS A 42 0.71 10.51 -3.80
CA HIS A 42 2.15 10.73 -3.72
C HIS A 42 2.51 12.01 -2.99
N ASP A 43 1.92 13.13 -3.39
CA ASP A 43 2.22 14.43 -2.80
C ASP A 43 1.86 14.49 -1.33
N GLU A 44 0.78 13.82 -0.93
CA GLU A 44 0.35 13.74 0.46
C GLU A 44 1.33 13.00 1.36
N TRP A 45 1.71 11.76 1.03
CA TRP A 45 2.64 11.03 1.90
C TRP A 45 4.03 11.67 1.89
N LYS A 46 4.47 12.26 0.76
CA LYS A 46 5.76 12.98 0.67
C LYS A 46 5.75 14.23 1.56
N ARG A 47 4.71 15.06 1.45
CA ARG A 47 4.54 16.28 2.26
C ARG A 47 4.55 15.96 3.74
N ASN A 48 3.78 14.95 4.16
CA ASN A 48 3.73 14.54 5.56
C ASN A 48 5.08 13.99 6.06
N LEU A 49 5.84 13.27 5.22
CA LEU A 49 7.17 12.79 5.60
C LEU A 49 8.14 13.94 5.82
N LEU A 50 8.18 14.93 4.94
CA LEU A 50 9.06 16.09 5.04
C LEU A 50 8.81 16.91 6.32
N LEU A 51 7.58 16.96 6.81
CA LEU A 51 7.25 17.62 8.08
C LEU A 51 7.89 16.93 9.30
N ASN A 52 8.02 15.60 9.27
CA ASN A 52 8.48 14.81 10.42
C ASN A 52 9.93 14.30 10.28
N ARG A 53 10.54 14.44 9.10
CA ARG A 53 11.87 13.93 8.77
C ARG A 53 12.70 15.00 8.05
N PRO A 54 13.25 15.98 8.78
CA PRO A 54 14.03 17.07 8.19
C PRO A 54 15.37 16.62 7.57
N ASP A 55 15.77 15.37 7.83
CA ASP A 55 16.91 14.72 7.17
C ASP A 55 16.62 14.30 5.71
N LEU A 56 15.34 14.29 5.30
CA LEU A 56 14.92 13.97 3.94
C LEU A 56 14.78 15.25 3.11
N THR A 57 15.02 15.12 1.80
CA THR A 57 14.80 16.22 0.85
C THR A 57 13.67 15.87 -0.12
N PRO A 58 12.97 16.87 -0.68
CA PRO A 58 11.95 16.65 -1.70
C PRO A 58 12.46 15.79 -2.86
N GLU A 59 13.69 16.04 -3.33
CA GLU A 59 14.29 15.33 -4.47
C GLU A 59 14.48 13.83 -4.20
N HIS A 60 14.82 13.46 -2.96
CA HIS A 60 14.91 12.05 -2.57
C HIS A 60 13.54 11.36 -2.59
N LEU A 61 12.49 12.07 -2.17
CA LEU A 61 11.13 11.54 -2.15
C LEU A 61 10.52 11.47 -3.56
N ASP A 62 10.77 12.46 -4.40
CA ASP A 62 10.36 12.45 -5.80
C ASP A 62 11.04 11.32 -6.57
N ARG A 63 12.33 11.10 -6.34
CA ARG A 63 13.03 9.93 -6.87
C ARG A 63 12.37 8.63 -6.41
N THR A 64 11.90 8.57 -5.16
CA THR A 64 11.23 7.39 -4.62
C THR A 64 9.89 7.14 -5.33
N SER A 65 9.03 8.16 -5.47
CA SER A 65 7.76 8.00 -6.20
C SER A 65 7.97 7.63 -7.66
N SER A 66 8.94 8.26 -8.36
CA SER A 66 9.24 7.91 -9.75
C SER A 66 9.71 6.46 -9.93
N LEU A 67 10.45 5.92 -8.94
CA LEU A 67 10.83 4.50 -8.95
C LEU A 67 9.64 3.58 -8.69
N MET A 68 8.66 4.01 -7.87
CA MET A 68 7.42 3.26 -7.68
C MET A 68 6.63 3.20 -8.98
N ASP A 69 6.42 4.33 -9.64
CA ASP A 69 5.70 4.44 -10.93
C ASP A 69 6.36 3.59 -12.01
N ALA A 70 7.69 3.62 -12.10
CA ALA A 70 8.44 2.82 -13.07
C ALA A 70 8.40 1.32 -12.77
N ALA A 71 8.29 0.93 -11.50
CA ALA A 71 8.30 -0.47 -11.09
C ALA A 71 6.96 -1.18 -11.30
N VAL A 72 5.84 -0.45 -11.21
CA VAL A 72 4.48 -1.00 -11.40
C VAL A 72 3.81 -0.25 -12.55
N PRO A 73 3.91 -0.78 -13.79
CA PRO A 73 3.25 -0.20 -14.95
C PRO A 73 1.75 0.00 -14.71
N ASP A 74 1.23 1.11 -15.22
CA ASP A 74 -0.17 1.54 -15.08
C ASP A 74 -0.62 1.81 -13.62
N ALA A 75 0.26 1.84 -12.62
CA ALA A 75 -0.17 2.09 -11.25
C ALA A 75 -0.77 3.49 -11.04
N LEU A 76 -0.25 4.48 -11.77
CA LEU A 76 -0.68 5.87 -11.65
C LEU A 76 -2.07 6.10 -12.26
N VAL A 77 -3.02 6.49 -11.42
CA VAL A 77 -4.38 6.83 -11.80
C VAL A 77 -4.46 8.33 -12.09
N THR A 78 -5.01 8.67 -13.26
CA THR A 78 -5.23 10.04 -13.73
C THR A 78 -6.71 10.29 -14.03
N ASP A 79 -7.07 11.54 -14.29
CA ASP A 79 -8.39 11.94 -14.80
C ASP A 79 -9.56 11.53 -13.88
N TYR A 80 -9.34 11.64 -12.56
CA TYR A 80 -10.36 11.39 -11.52
C TYR A 80 -10.89 12.67 -10.87
N ASP A 81 -10.26 13.83 -11.11
CA ASP A 81 -10.56 15.10 -10.43
C ASP A 81 -12.04 15.51 -10.52
N SER A 82 -12.67 15.25 -11.67
CA SER A 82 -14.09 15.51 -11.90
C SER A 82 -15.05 14.77 -10.95
N LEU A 83 -14.60 13.69 -10.31
CA LEU A 83 -15.40 12.91 -9.36
C LEU A 83 -15.31 13.49 -7.94
N VAL A 84 -14.23 14.19 -7.59
CA VAL A 84 -13.90 14.58 -6.20
C VAL A 84 -14.99 15.43 -5.56
N GLU A 85 -15.53 16.40 -6.28
CA GLU A 85 -16.55 17.31 -5.73
C GLU A 85 -17.91 16.65 -5.49
N GLY A 86 -18.20 15.52 -6.16
CA GLY A 86 -19.44 14.78 -5.98
C GLY A 86 -19.41 13.76 -4.84
N LEU A 87 -18.24 13.54 -4.22
CA LEU A 87 -18.06 12.57 -3.15
C LEU A 87 -18.20 13.23 -1.78
N ASP A 88 -18.82 12.51 -0.86
CA ASP A 88 -18.97 12.92 0.54
C ASP A 88 -18.33 11.87 1.44
N LEU A 89 -17.31 12.28 2.18
CA LEU A 89 -16.58 11.46 3.14
C LEU A 89 -16.44 12.25 4.45
N PRO A 90 -16.29 11.57 5.60
CA PRO A 90 -16.04 12.23 6.88
C PRO A 90 -14.85 13.18 6.84
N ASP A 91 -13.76 12.78 6.16
CA ASP A 91 -12.64 13.65 5.82
C ASP A 91 -12.74 14.11 4.36
N ARG A 92 -12.73 15.43 4.14
CA ARG A 92 -12.81 16.00 2.79
C ARG A 92 -11.54 15.81 2.00
N ASP A 93 -10.40 15.66 2.68
CA ASP A 93 -9.11 15.43 2.05
C ASP A 93 -9.02 14.00 1.52
N ASP A 94 -9.76 13.03 2.06
CA ASP A 94 -9.76 11.64 1.57
C ASP A 94 -10.59 11.41 0.29
N ARG A 95 -11.36 12.41 -0.15
CA ARG A 95 -12.19 12.32 -1.36
C ARG A 95 -11.39 12.03 -2.62
N HIS A 96 -10.12 12.49 -2.70
CA HIS A 96 -9.27 12.21 -3.86
C HIS A 96 -8.90 10.72 -3.95
N VAL A 97 -8.72 10.05 -2.80
CA VAL A 97 -8.43 8.61 -2.74
C VAL A 97 -9.63 7.82 -3.27
N LEU A 98 -10.85 8.14 -2.80
CA LEU A 98 -12.06 7.48 -3.28
C LEU A 98 -12.35 7.78 -4.76
N ALA A 99 -12.14 9.01 -5.22
CA ALA A 99 -12.28 9.36 -6.63
C ALA A 99 -11.34 8.53 -7.52
N ALA A 100 -10.07 8.41 -7.13
CA ALA A 100 -9.09 7.59 -7.83
C ALA A 100 -9.47 6.09 -7.77
N ALA A 101 -9.97 5.61 -6.63
CA ALA A 101 -10.47 4.25 -6.45
C ALA A 101 -11.58 3.93 -7.47
N ILE A 102 -12.60 4.79 -7.56
CA ILE A 102 -13.70 4.66 -8.52
C ILE A 102 -13.16 4.68 -9.96
N LYS A 103 -12.28 5.64 -10.29
CA LYS A 103 -11.73 5.80 -11.63
C LYS A 103 -10.99 4.56 -12.13
N CYS A 104 -10.26 3.86 -11.26
CA CYS A 104 -9.51 2.66 -11.61
C CYS A 104 -10.26 1.35 -11.38
N ASN A 105 -11.56 1.41 -11.02
CA ASN A 105 -12.36 0.25 -10.61
C ASN A 105 -11.64 -0.57 -9.52
N ALA A 106 -11.15 0.11 -8.48
CA ALA A 106 -10.62 -0.54 -7.30
C ALA A 106 -11.73 -1.34 -6.61
N SER A 107 -11.40 -2.51 -6.10
CA SER A 107 -12.27 -3.26 -5.17
C SER A 107 -11.92 -2.92 -3.72
N VAL A 108 -10.69 -2.45 -3.48
CA VAL A 108 -10.16 -2.19 -2.14
C VAL A 108 -9.43 -0.85 -2.08
N ILE A 109 -9.68 -0.09 -1.01
CA ILE A 109 -8.81 0.99 -0.53
C ILE A 109 -8.01 0.45 0.66
N VAL A 110 -6.69 0.39 0.55
CA VAL A 110 -5.80 -0.04 1.64
C VAL A 110 -5.43 1.18 2.47
N THR A 111 -5.88 1.23 3.73
CA THR A 111 -5.75 2.40 4.60
C THR A 111 -5.64 2.00 6.08
N PHE A 112 -4.89 2.76 6.88
CA PHE A 112 -4.97 2.65 8.34
C PHE A 112 -6.24 3.29 8.93
N ASN A 113 -6.87 4.20 8.20
CA ASN A 113 -7.92 5.08 8.71
C ASN A 113 -9.32 4.65 8.25
N LEU A 114 -9.73 3.43 8.62
CA LEU A 114 -11.02 2.85 8.19
C LEU A 114 -12.25 3.74 8.47
N LYS A 115 -12.20 4.56 9.51
CA LYS A 115 -13.27 5.50 9.89
C LYS A 115 -13.48 6.61 8.85
N ASP A 116 -12.45 6.98 8.10
CA ASP A 116 -12.50 8.06 7.12
C ASP A 116 -13.06 7.54 5.76
N PHE A 117 -13.17 6.21 5.63
CA PHE A 117 -13.78 5.51 4.51
C PHE A 117 -14.95 4.61 4.96
N PRO A 118 -16.11 5.15 5.41
CA PRO A 118 -17.20 4.33 5.92
C PRO A 118 -17.76 3.34 4.88
N LYS A 119 -17.88 2.06 5.24
CA LYS A 119 -18.43 1.01 4.36
C LYS A 119 -19.82 1.35 3.76
N ALA A 120 -20.65 2.10 4.50
CA ALA A 120 -21.95 2.53 4.02
C ALA A 120 -21.87 3.51 2.82
N VAL A 121 -20.81 4.32 2.75
CA VAL A 121 -20.55 5.21 1.62
C VAL A 121 -19.90 4.43 0.48
N LEU A 122 -18.85 3.68 0.79
CA LEU A 122 -18.06 2.95 -0.21
C LEU A 122 -18.85 1.84 -0.91
N GLY A 123 -19.83 1.24 -0.23
CA GLY A 123 -20.67 0.17 -0.78
C GLY A 123 -21.50 0.60 -1.99
N ALA A 124 -21.75 1.90 -2.20
CA ALA A 124 -22.40 2.40 -3.42
C ALA A 124 -21.52 2.25 -4.67
N PHE A 125 -20.23 1.96 -4.50
CA PHE A 125 -19.22 1.84 -5.55
C PHE A 125 -18.59 0.44 -5.59
N ASP A 126 -19.09 -0.52 -4.81
CA ASP A 126 -18.50 -1.86 -4.64
C ASP A 126 -17.03 -1.83 -4.19
N ILE A 127 -16.67 -0.86 -3.33
CA ILE A 127 -15.34 -0.67 -2.76
C ILE A 127 -15.35 -1.05 -1.28
N GLU A 128 -14.29 -1.70 -0.80
CA GLU A 128 -14.09 -1.97 0.62
C GLU A 128 -12.82 -1.29 1.17
N PRO A 129 -12.88 -0.68 2.35
CA PRO A 129 -11.69 -0.21 3.05
C PRO A 129 -11.08 -1.38 3.84
N LEU A 130 -9.78 -1.63 3.65
CA LEU A 130 -9.05 -2.67 4.39
C LEU A 130 -7.84 -2.09 5.10
N HIS A 131 -7.63 -2.54 6.34
CA HIS A 131 -6.39 -2.31 7.06
C HIS A 131 -5.26 -3.07 6.34
N PRO A 132 -4.02 -2.53 6.26
CA PRO A 132 -2.94 -3.21 5.52
C PRO A 132 -2.64 -4.61 6.05
N ASP A 133 -2.78 -4.86 7.36
CA ASP A 133 -2.58 -6.21 7.92
C ASP A 133 -3.64 -7.21 7.44
N ASP A 134 -4.91 -6.78 7.40
CA ASP A 134 -6.02 -7.60 6.92
C ASP A 134 -5.89 -7.84 5.41
N PHE A 135 -5.54 -6.79 4.65
CA PHE A 135 -5.29 -6.90 3.22
C PHE A 135 -4.18 -7.91 2.90
N ILE A 136 -3.07 -7.91 3.66
CA ILE A 136 -1.99 -8.87 3.46
C ILE A 136 -2.41 -10.29 3.87
N ALA A 137 -3.25 -10.43 4.90
CA ALA A 137 -3.83 -11.73 5.28
C ALA A 137 -4.77 -12.28 4.17
N ASP A 138 -5.58 -11.43 3.54
CA ASP A 138 -6.41 -11.84 2.39
C ASP A 138 -5.53 -12.27 1.20
N LEU A 139 -4.44 -11.53 0.91
CA LEU A 139 -3.46 -11.92 -0.10
C LEU A 139 -2.77 -13.23 0.25
N TRP A 140 -2.52 -13.49 1.52
CA TRP A 140 -1.98 -14.75 1.99
C TRP A 140 -2.93 -15.91 1.69
N ASP A 141 -4.21 -15.78 2.01
CA ASP A 141 -5.19 -16.81 1.72
C ASP A 141 -5.39 -17.03 0.21
N LEU A 142 -5.19 -15.99 -0.60
CA LEU A 142 -5.22 -16.07 -2.06
C LEU A 142 -3.99 -16.76 -2.67
N ASP A 143 -2.77 -16.32 -2.31
CA ASP A 143 -1.51 -16.86 -2.83
C ASP A 143 -0.37 -16.71 -1.81
N LYS A 144 -0.29 -17.68 -0.87
CA LYS A 144 0.75 -17.76 0.17
C LYS A 144 2.16 -17.67 -0.39
N ALA A 145 2.41 -18.31 -1.53
CA ALA A 145 3.74 -18.36 -2.13
C ALA A 145 4.20 -16.97 -2.58
N ALA A 146 3.30 -16.18 -3.15
CA ALA A 146 3.60 -14.80 -3.54
C ALA A 146 3.87 -13.89 -2.34
N VAL A 147 3.11 -14.01 -1.25
CA VAL A 147 3.37 -13.21 -0.03
C VAL A 147 4.72 -13.59 0.60
N LEU A 148 5.05 -14.88 0.65
CA LEU A 148 6.36 -15.36 1.12
C LEU A 148 7.49 -14.86 0.24
N GLU A 149 7.33 -14.90 -1.08
CA GLU A 149 8.30 -14.39 -2.04
C GLU A 149 8.53 -12.88 -1.87
N ALA A 150 7.46 -12.10 -1.72
CA ALA A 150 7.56 -10.66 -1.46
C ALA A 150 8.30 -10.37 -0.16
N ALA A 151 7.99 -11.10 0.92
CA ALA A 151 8.62 -10.92 2.22
C ALA A 151 10.12 -11.28 2.19
N GLN A 152 10.46 -12.41 1.56
CA GLN A 152 11.85 -12.83 1.36
C GLN A 152 12.64 -11.81 0.53
N ARG A 153 12.09 -11.36 -0.61
CA ARG A 153 12.71 -10.36 -1.47
C ARG A 153 12.95 -9.05 -0.73
N GLN A 154 11.96 -8.58 0.02
CA GLN A 154 12.09 -7.39 0.84
C GLN A 154 13.23 -7.54 1.84
N ARG A 155 13.25 -8.62 2.63
CA ARG A 155 14.30 -8.82 3.63
C ARG A 155 15.70 -8.86 3.02
N ILE A 156 15.88 -9.58 1.91
CA ILE A 156 17.18 -9.71 1.23
C ILE A 156 17.64 -8.37 0.63
N SER A 157 16.72 -7.50 0.22
CA SER A 157 17.06 -6.18 -0.34
C SER A 157 17.60 -5.21 0.71
N LEU A 158 17.25 -5.39 1.99
CA LEU A 158 17.76 -4.61 3.10
C LEU A 158 19.22 -4.97 3.37
N LYS A 159 20.15 -4.13 2.91
CA LYS A 159 21.61 -4.36 3.03
C LYS A 159 22.31 -3.44 4.03
N ASN A 160 21.70 -2.33 4.41
CA ASN A 160 22.31 -1.29 5.25
C ASN A 160 21.34 -0.82 6.36
N PRO A 161 21.24 -1.55 7.49
CA PRO A 161 21.92 -2.81 7.78
C PRO A 161 21.21 -4.02 7.16
N PRO A 162 21.88 -5.19 7.06
CA PRO A 162 21.20 -6.45 6.80
C PRO A 162 20.34 -6.86 8.00
N HIS A 163 19.19 -7.46 7.71
CA HIS A 163 18.25 -7.93 8.74
C HIS A 163 18.21 -9.45 8.80
N SER A 164 18.32 -10.00 10.02
CA SER A 164 17.92 -11.38 10.30
C SER A 164 16.40 -11.55 10.10
N VAL A 165 15.94 -12.80 9.97
CA VAL A 165 14.49 -13.09 9.87
C VAL A 165 13.71 -12.51 11.06
N GLN A 166 14.25 -12.63 12.28
CA GLN A 166 13.57 -12.09 13.47
C GLN A 166 13.51 -10.57 13.43
N GLN A 167 14.62 -9.88 13.11
CA GLN A 167 14.64 -8.43 13.01
C GLN A 167 13.71 -7.89 11.92
N TYR A 168 13.52 -8.65 10.84
CA TYR A 168 12.58 -8.31 9.78
C TYR A 168 11.13 -8.44 10.26
N LEU A 169 10.77 -9.55 10.92
CA LEU A 169 9.45 -9.75 11.49
C LEU A 169 9.11 -8.70 12.56
N ASP A 170 10.07 -8.36 13.43
CA ASP A 170 9.90 -7.30 14.43
C ASP A 170 9.65 -5.93 13.77
N ARG A 171 10.30 -5.67 12.62
CA ARG A 171 10.10 -4.43 11.85
C ARG A 171 8.72 -4.37 11.20
N LEU A 172 8.19 -5.49 10.70
CA LEU A 172 6.81 -5.58 10.22
C LEU A 172 5.80 -5.41 11.36
N LEU A 173 6.07 -5.98 12.54
CA LEU A 173 5.22 -5.82 13.71
C LEU A 173 5.13 -4.33 14.12
N GLN A 174 6.24 -3.60 14.06
CA GLN A 174 6.27 -2.15 14.30
C GLN A 174 5.42 -1.35 13.29
N GLN A 175 5.12 -1.91 12.11
CA GLN A 175 4.21 -1.31 11.12
C GLN A 175 2.74 -1.67 11.39
N LYS A 176 2.43 -2.20 12.58
CA LYS A 176 1.09 -2.67 12.96
C LYS A 176 0.60 -3.82 12.07
N LEU A 177 1.48 -4.78 11.78
CA LEU A 177 1.15 -5.97 11.00
C LEU A 177 1.20 -7.29 11.83
N PRO A 178 0.52 -7.40 12.98
CA PRO A 178 0.61 -8.57 13.84
C PRO A 178 0.14 -9.88 13.18
N GLU A 179 -0.93 -9.88 12.38
CA GLU A 179 -1.44 -11.10 11.73
C GLU A 179 -0.48 -11.54 10.62
N THR A 180 0.00 -10.61 9.79
CA THR A 180 1.06 -10.87 8.80
C THR A 180 2.28 -11.50 9.46
N VAL A 181 2.75 -10.95 10.59
CA VAL A 181 3.92 -11.48 11.30
C VAL A 181 3.67 -12.88 11.83
N LYS A 182 2.47 -13.17 12.34
CA LYS A 182 2.07 -14.50 12.78
C LYS A 182 2.07 -15.50 11.63
N LEU A 183 1.52 -15.13 10.47
CA LEU A 183 1.51 -15.97 9.26
C LEU A 183 2.94 -16.27 8.78
N LEU A 184 3.77 -15.24 8.62
CA LEU A 184 5.15 -15.35 8.18
C LEU A 184 6.03 -16.13 9.18
N SER A 185 5.76 -16.02 10.48
CA SER A 185 6.52 -16.71 11.54
C SER A 185 6.43 -18.23 11.45
N ALA A 186 5.38 -18.79 10.84
CA ALA A 186 5.29 -20.23 10.60
C ALA A 186 6.28 -20.71 9.51
N PHE A 187 6.87 -19.79 8.74
CA PHE A 187 7.70 -20.06 7.57
C PHE A 187 9.07 -19.38 7.65
N LYS A 188 9.62 -19.16 8.86
CA LYS A 188 10.90 -18.47 9.07
C LYS A 188 12.07 -19.00 8.22
N PHE A 189 12.08 -20.29 7.89
CA PHE A 189 13.13 -20.89 7.05
C PHE A 189 13.07 -20.48 5.57
N LEU A 190 11.93 -19.95 5.12
CA LEU A 190 11.74 -19.44 3.75
C LEU A 190 11.99 -17.93 3.66
N LEU A 191 12.16 -17.23 4.78
CA LEU A 191 12.34 -15.78 4.81
C LEU A 191 13.80 -15.39 4.70
#